data_AF-A0A931F6R5-F1
#
_entry.id   AF-A0A931F6R5-F1
#
_cell.length_a   1.000
_cell.length_b   1.000
_cell.length_c   1.000
_cell.angle_alpha   90.00
_cell.angle_beta   90.00
_cell.angle_gamma   90.00
#
_symmetry.space_group_name_H-M   'P 1'
#
loop_
_entity.id
_entity.type
_entity.pdbx_description
1 polymer ?
#
loop_
_entity_poly.entity_id
_entity_poly.type
_entity_poly.pdbx_seq_one_letter_code
_entity_poly.pdbx_strand_id
1 'polypeptide(L)'
;MKNSKALIRKKLLFKSFYRGIKELDFIFEYFLKIFLFKLDYPLLVELDKLLDYPEEILYQYFVKQQKNSILIDINPKLIKKLNYALKNFPHFNCKNENN
;
A
#
# COMPACT_ATOMS: atom_id res chain seq x y z
N MET A 1 14.69 -19.69 11.19
CA MET A 1 14.54 -18.95 9.91
C MET A 1 14.50 -17.43 10.16
N LYS A 2 15.64 -16.72 10.14
CA LYS A 2 15.68 -15.24 10.20
C LYS A 2 15.57 -14.58 8.81
N ASN A 3 15.80 -15.34 7.74
CA ASN A 3 15.94 -14.81 6.38
C ASN A 3 14.61 -14.45 5.70
N SER A 4 13.46 -15.00 6.14
CA SER A 4 12.17 -14.80 5.46
C SER A 4 11.63 -13.37 5.60
N LYS A 5 11.72 -12.76 6.80
CA LYS A 5 11.24 -11.39 7.06
C LYS A 5 12.11 -10.31 6.40
N ALA A 6 13.43 -10.47 6.40
CA ALA A 6 14.32 -9.50 5.76
C ALA A 6 14.17 -9.54 4.23
N LEU A 7 14.07 -10.75 3.65
CA LEU A 7 13.91 -10.94 2.22
C LEU A 7 12.58 -10.34 1.72
N ILE A 8 11.46 -10.63 2.39
CA ILE A 8 10.16 -10.07 2.00
C ILE A 8 10.15 -8.55 2.10
N ARG A 9 10.79 -7.96 3.12
CA ARG A 9 10.88 -6.49 3.25
C ARG A 9 11.65 -5.85 2.10
N LYS A 10 12.76 -6.46 1.67
CA LYS A 10 13.53 -6.01 0.51
C LYS A 10 12.71 -6.11 -0.78
N LYS A 11 11.96 -7.21 -0.95
CA LYS A 11 11.04 -7.42 -2.08
C LYS A 11 9.95 -6.35 -2.11
N LEU A 12 9.32 -6.07 -0.97
CA LEU A 12 8.28 -5.05 -0.82
C LEU A 12 8.76 -3.65 -1.16
N LEU A 13 9.95 -3.28 -0.67
CA LEU A 13 10.59 -2.01 -1.04
C LEU A 13 10.81 -1.93 -2.55
N PHE A 14 11.38 -2.97 -3.17
CA PHE A 14 11.57 -2.97 -4.62
C PHE A 14 10.24 -2.78 -5.37
N LYS A 15 9.21 -3.58 -5.03
CA LYS A 15 7.89 -3.50 -5.67
C LYS A 15 7.18 -2.15 -5.49
N SER A 16 7.45 -1.42 -4.42
CA SER A 16 6.81 -0.12 -4.17
C SER A 16 7.38 1.03 -4.99
N PHE A 17 8.58 0.89 -5.57
CA PHE A 17 9.26 1.98 -6.29
C PHE A 17 9.10 1.95 -7.82
N TYR A 18 8.50 0.89 -8.39
CA TYR A 18 8.51 0.66 -9.84
C TYR A 18 7.13 0.27 -10.38
N ARG A 19 6.09 1.07 -10.12
CA ARG A 19 4.70 0.75 -10.53
C ARG A 19 4.17 1.58 -11.70
N GLY A 20 5.02 2.32 -12.40
CA GLY A 20 4.63 3.16 -13.54
C GLY A 20 3.76 4.38 -13.21
N ILE A 21 3.09 4.43 -12.06
CA ILE A 21 2.23 5.53 -11.58
C ILE A 21 2.88 6.19 -10.36
N LYS A 22 3.29 7.45 -10.53
CA LYS A 22 4.02 8.22 -9.52
C LYS A 22 3.27 8.34 -8.19
N GLU A 23 1.95 8.56 -8.24
CA GLU A 23 1.11 8.68 -7.05
C GLU A 23 1.12 7.39 -6.23
N LEU A 24 1.10 6.22 -6.88
CA LEU A 24 1.18 4.94 -6.19
C LEU A 24 2.56 4.76 -5.56
N ASP A 25 3.64 5.06 -6.28
CA ASP A 25 5.00 4.95 -5.76
C ASP A 25 5.15 5.77 -4.47
N PHE A 26 4.69 7.03 -4.48
CA PHE A 26 4.70 7.90 -3.32
C PHE A 26 3.89 7.34 -2.15
N ILE A 27 2.64 6.91 -2.39
CA ILE A 27 1.75 6.35 -1.36
C ILE A 27 2.41 5.13 -0.68
N PHE A 28 2.91 4.19 -1.48
CA PHE A 28 3.49 2.95 -0.95
C PHE A 28 4.84 3.21 -0.27
N GLU A 29 5.67 4.10 -0.79
CA GLU A 29 6.91 4.51 -0.15
C GLU A 29 6.64 5.07 1.25
N TYR A 30 5.70 6.00 1.39
CA TYR A 30 5.33 6.58 2.68
C TYR A 30 4.77 5.53 3.65
N PHE A 31 3.88 4.67 3.16
CA PHE A 31 3.34 3.58 3.96
C PHE A 31 4.46 2.66 4.49
N LEU A 32 5.39 2.25 3.62
CA LEU A 32 6.51 1.39 4.00
C LEU A 32 7.45 2.08 4.97
N LYS A 33 7.75 3.37 4.79
CA LYS A 33 8.54 4.16 5.75
C LYS A 33 7.97 4.08 7.17
N ILE A 34 6.64 4.09 7.32
CA ILE A 34 5.98 4.05 8.64
C ILE A 34 5.86 2.63 9.20
N PHE A 35 5.54 1.66 8.35
CA PHE A 35 5.05 0.36 8.80
C PHE A 35 5.95 -0.85 8.47
N LEU A 36 6.91 -0.78 7.55
CA LEU A 36 7.69 -1.93 7.08
C LEU A 36 8.32 -2.78 8.21
N PHE A 37 8.86 -2.12 9.24
CA PHE A 37 9.46 -2.78 10.40
C PHE A 37 8.45 -3.11 11.52
N LYS A 38 7.24 -2.56 11.45
CA LYS A 38 6.14 -2.77 12.41
C LYS A 38 5.18 -3.90 11.98
N LEU A 39 5.28 -4.38 10.75
CA LEU A 39 4.48 -5.51 10.25
C LEU A 39 5.09 -6.85 10.69
N ASP A 40 4.22 -7.77 11.09
CA ASP A 40 4.55 -9.17 11.32
C ASP A 40 4.59 -9.94 9.99
N TYR A 41 5.01 -11.21 10.03
CA TYR A 41 5.18 -11.99 8.81
C TYR A 41 3.87 -12.18 8.01
N PRO A 42 2.73 -12.52 8.64
CA PRO A 42 1.46 -12.62 7.93
C PRO A 42 1.09 -11.32 7.20
N LEU A 43 1.22 -10.16 7.85
CA LEU A 43 0.89 -8.88 7.21
C LEU A 43 1.89 -8.49 6.11
N LEU A 44 3.16 -8.90 6.21
CA LEU A 44 4.14 -8.71 5.13
C LEU A 44 3.77 -9.55 3.90
N VAL A 45 3.28 -10.77 4.08
CA VAL A 45 2.80 -11.63 2.98
C VAL A 45 1.54 -11.06 2.35
N GLU A 46 0.61 -10.59 3.16
CA GLU A 46 -0.61 -9.92 2.67
C GLU A 46 -0.29 -8.65 1.89
N LEU A 47 0.69 -7.87 2.35
CA LEU A 47 1.15 -6.71 1.60
C LEU A 47 1.80 -7.12 0.28
N ASP A 48 2.57 -8.19 0.24
CA ASP A 48 3.19 -8.67 -1.01
C ASP A 48 2.13 -9.05 -2.05
N LYS A 49 1.03 -9.71 -1.62
CA LYS A 49 -0.14 -9.99 -2.47
C LYS A 49 -0.84 -8.72 -2.92
N LEU A 50 -1.06 -7.76 -2.01
CA LEU A 50 -1.63 -6.46 -2.38
C LEU A 50 -0.77 -5.78 -3.46
N LEU A 51 0.56 -5.91 -3.35
CA LEU A 51 1.47 -5.33 -4.31
C LEU A 51 1.52 -6.08 -5.67
N ASP A 52 0.80 -7.19 -5.81
CA ASP A 52 0.68 -7.91 -7.09
C ASP A 52 -0.60 -7.57 -7.87
N TYR A 53 -1.48 -6.72 -7.31
CA TYR A 53 -2.64 -6.23 -8.07
C TYR A 53 -2.22 -5.28 -9.20
N PRO A 54 -2.97 -5.28 -10.32
CA PRO A 54 -2.81 -4.31 -11.40
C PRO A 54 -2.82 -2.86 -10.93
N GLU A 55 -2.01 -2.04 -11.61
CA GLU A 55 -1.82 -0.62 -11.30
C GLU A 55 -3.13 0.16 -11.37
N GLU A 56 -4.02 -0.17 -12.31
CA GLU A 56 -5.33 0.46 -12.45
C GLU A 56 -6.23 0.21 -11.25
N ILE A 57 -6.20 -1.01 -10.71
CA ILE A 57 -6.99 -1.41 -9.53
C ILE A 57 -6.47 -0.66 -8.30
N LEU A 58 -5.15 -0.62 -8.12
CA LEU A 58 -4.52 0.09 -7.03
C LEU A 58 -4.80 1.60 -7.13
N TYR A 59 -4.70 2.17 -8.32
CA TYR A 59 -4.99 3.59 -8.56
C TYR A 59 -6.44 3.95 -8.26
N GLN A 60 -7.40 3.14 -8.73
CA GLN A 60 -8.81 3.35 -8.42
C GLN A 60 -9.09 3.34 -6.91
N TYR A 61 -8.46 2.43 -6.17
CA TYR A 61 -8.66 2.31 -4.73
C TYR A 61 -7.96 3.42 -3.95
N PHE A 62 -6.65 3.59 -4.15
CA PHE A 62 -5.82 4.46 -3.33
C PHE A 62 -5.88 5.93 -3.74
N VAL A 63 -6.05 6.22 -5.03
CA VAL A 63 -6.06 7.58 -5.56
C VAL A 63 -7.47 8.09 -5.80
N LYS A 64 -8.29 7.34 -6.54
CA LYS A 64 -9.69 7.75 -6.80
C LYS A 64 -10.64 7.48 -5.64
N GLN A 65 -10.19 6.79 -4.58
CA GLN A 65 -11.00 6.43 -3.41
C GLN A 65 -12.30 5.70 -3.77
N GLN A 66 -12.29 4.98 -4.90
CA GLN A 66 -13.45 4.21 -5.35
C GLN A 66 -13.54 2.94 -4.52
N LYS A 67 -14.75 2.65 -4.01
CA LYS A 67 -15.03 1.39 -3.34
C LYS A 67 -14.93 0.28 -4.36
N ASN A 68 -13.79 -0.39 -4.40
CA ASN A 68 -13.57 -1.58 -5.20
C ASN A 68 -13.67 -2.81 -4.30
N SER A 69 -14.55 -3.74 -4.65
CA SER A 69 -14.75 -5.02 -3.95
C SER A 69 -13.51 -5.93 -3.96
N ILE A 70 -12.49 -5.56 -4.73
CA ILE A 70 -11.28 -6.35 -4.99
C ILE A 70 -10.41 -6.50 -3.74
N LEU A 71 -10.47 -5.57 -2.78
CA LEU A 71 -9.69 -5.67 -1.53
C LEU A 71 -10.43 -6.40 -0.39
N ILE A 72 -11.56 -7.06 -0.66
CA ILE A 72 -12.34 -7.73 0.38
C ILE A 72 -11.58 -8.88 1.06
N ASP A 73 -10.66 -9.51 0.32
CA ASP A 73 -9.86 -10.64 0.79
C ASP A 73 -8.59 -10.21 1.53
N ILE A 74 -8.29 -8.90 1.58
CA ILE A 74 -7.10 -8.40 2.25
C ILE A 74 -7.33 -8.33 3.75
N ASN A 75 -6.31 -8.75 4.51
CA ASN A 75 -6.36 -8.69 5.96
C ASN A 75 -6.81 -7.30 6.48
N PRO A 76 -7.88 -7.21 7.30
CA PRO A 76 -8.45 -5.94 7.74
C PRO A 76 -7.47 -5.11 8.59
N LYS A 77 -6.51 -5.75 9.26
CA LYS A 77 -5.45 -5.04 10.00
C LYS A 77 -4.50 -4.30 9.05
N LEU A 78 -4.22 -4.87 7.87
CA LEU A 78 -3.41 -4.22 6.85
C LEU A 78 -4.16 -3.01 6.27
N ILE A 79 -5.44 -3.19 5.91
CA ILE A 79 -6.31 -2.12 5.43
C ILE A 79 -6.41 -0.96 6.43
N LYS A 80 -6.57 -1.26 7.72
CA LYS A 80 -6.57 -0.23 8.77
C LYS A 80 -5.27 0.59 8.79
N LYS A 81 -4.11 -0.04 8.61
CA LYS A 81 -2.81 0.64 8.56
C LYS A 81 -2.64 1.46 7.28
N LEU A 82 -3.11 0.94 6.13
CA LEU A 82 -3.11 1.67 4.87
C LEU A 82 -3.96 2.93 4.97
N ASN A 83 -5.21 2.80 5.45
CA ASN A 83 -6.09 3.93 5.68
C ASN A 83 -5.51 4.96 6.65
N TYR A 84 -4.79 4.50 7.70
CA TYR A 84 -4.06 5.40 8.58
C TYR A 84 -2.97 6.16 7.83
N ALA A 85 -2.15 5.48 7.03
CA ALA A 85 -1.09 6.14 6.25
C ALA A 85 -1.67 7.14 5.24
N LEU A 86 -2.71 6.77 4.49
CA LEU A 86 -3.36 7.64 3.51
C LEU A 86 -3.90 8.93 4.15
N LYS A 87 -4.57 8.82 5.30
CA LYS A 87 -5.10 9.99 6.03
C LYS A 87 -4.01 10.94 6.53
N ASN A 88 -2.81 10.43 6.79
CA ASN A 88 -1.68 11.21 7.29
C ASN A 88 -0.65 11.52 6.19
N PHE A 89 -0.92 11.12 4.94
CA PHE A 89 0.01 11.26 3.83
C PHE A 89 0.21 12.76 3.52
N PRO A 90 1.42 13.31 3.72
CA PRO A 90 1.70 14.70 3.41
C PRO A 90 1.59 14.87 1.89
N HIS A 91 0.77 15.82 1.45
CA HIS A 91 0.48 16.12 0.03
C HIS A 91 -0.61 15.27 -0.67
N PHE A 92 -1.36 14.42 0.04
CA PHE A 92 -2.60 13.84 -0.51
C PHE A 92 -3.81 14.74 -0.23
N ASN A 93 -3.69 16.03 -0.55
CA ASN A 93 -4.84 16.91 -0.56
C ASN A 93 -5.45 16.91 -1.96
N CYS A 94 -6.01 15.77 -2.36
CA CYS A 94 -7.07 15.82 -3.35
C CYS A 94 -8.31 16.32 -2.61
N LYS A 95 -8.32 17.63 -2.33
CA LYS A 95 -9.60 18.33 -2.26
C LYS A 95 -10.24 18.05 -3.61
N ASN A 96 -11.33 17.30 -3.59
CA ASN A 96 -12.31 17.38 -4.66
C ASN A 96 -12.81 18.82 -4.65
N GLU A 97 -12.13 19.70 -5.37
CA GLU A 97 -12.75 20.87 -5.95
C GLU A 97 -13.51 20.36 -7.19
N ASN A 98 -14.79 20.76 -7.27
CA ASN A 98 -15.76 20.50 -8.34
C ASN A 98 -16.43 19.10 -8.22
N ASN A 99 -17.74 18.95 -7.97
CA ASN A 99 -18.92 19.78 -8.22
C ASN A 99 -20.06 19.33 -7.28
#